data_AF-A0A1A9C247-F1
#
_entry.id   AF-A0A1A9C247-F1
#
_cell.length_a   1.000
_cell.length_b   1.000
_cell.length_c   1.000
_cell.angle_alpha   90.00
_cell.angle_beta   90.00
_cell.angle_gamma   90.00
#
_symmetry.space_group_name_H-M   'P 1'
#
loop_
_entity.id
_entity.type
_entity.pdbx_description
1 polymer ?
#
loop_
_entity_poly.entity_id
_entity_poly.type
_entity_poly.pdbx_seq_one_letter_code
_entity_poly.pdbx_strand_id
1 'polypeptide(L)'
;MTPGSNIPLSAARVTVDVTAPVRLDVSSLLLTADGKVRSDDDFIFYNQPTGPGVTYRSGGGTAPDAITIDTAAVPAGIEKIVVTASPDAAGQTFQGIEPTATIRNADDNSVLATFTPPQLGTETALVIVEVYLRNGAWKARAVGQGYANGLAGIATDFGVSVEEP
;
A
#
# COMPACT_ATOMS: atom_id res chain seq x y z
N MET A 1 1.90 -1.44 15.57
CA MET A 1 0.51 -1.84 15.29
C MET A 1 0.42 -3.36 15.30
N THR A 2 -0.77 -3.92 15.56
CA THR A 2 -1.09 -5.36 15.41
C THR A 2 -2.09 -5.56 14.26
N PRO A 3 -2.23 -6.78 13.70
CA PRO A 3 -3.19 -7.03 12.63
C PRO A 3 -4.60 -6.54 12.98
N GLY A 4 -5.25 -5.82 12.06
CA GLY A 4 -6.58 -5.25 12.26
C GLY A 4 -6.64 -3.95 13.09
N SER A 5 -5.57 -3.58 13.80
CA SER A 5 -5.55 -2.31 14.55
C SER A 5 -5.60 -1.11 13.60
N ASN A 6 -6.19 -0.01 14.06
CA ASN A 6 -6.27 1.22 13.30
C ASN A 6 -6.05 2.45 14.17
N ILE A 7 -5.52 3.51 13.57
CA ILE A 7 -5.26 4.81 14.20
C ILE A 7 -5.84 5.94 13.34
N PRO A 8 -6.34 7.03 13.93
CA PRO A 8 -6.61 8.25 13.17
C PRO A 8 -5.30 8.82 12.61
N LEU A 9 -5.34 9.38 11.40
CA LEU A 9 -4.21 10.14 10.88
C LEU A 9 -4.25 11.56 11.45
N SER A 10 -3.13 12.01 12.02
CA SER A 10 -2.96 13.37 12.53
C SER A 10 -2.40 14.35 11.48
N ALA A 11 -2.05 13.85 10.29
CA ALA A 11 -1.51 14.61 9.18
C ALA A 11 -2.32 14.33 7.90
N ALA A 12 -2.52 15.37 7.07
CA ALA A 12 -3.19 15.23 5.79
C ALA A 12 -2.33 14.48 4.77
N ARG A 13 -1.01 14.67 4.83
CA ARG A 13 -0.02 14.03 3.96
C ARG A 13 0.77 13.00 4.75
N VAL A 14 0.74 11.75 4.30
CA VAL A 14 1.47 10.65 4.93
C VAL A 14 2.29 9.88 3.92
N THR A 15 3.46 9.41 4.35
CA THR A 15 4.33 8.53 3.55
C THR A 15 4.34 7.15 4.17
N VAL A 16 4.14 6.12 3.36
CA VAL A 16 4.28 4.71 3.73
C VAL A 16 5.54 4.17 3.08
N ASP A 17 6.56 3.93 3.89
CA ASP A 17 7.77 3.20 3.48
C ASP A 17 7.58 1.71 3.83
N VAL A 18 7.95 0.80 2.92
CA VAL A 18 7.94 -0.65 3.19
C VAL A 18 9.36 -1.19 3.14
N THR A 19 9.89 -1.64 4.27
CA THR A 19 11.23 -2.21 4.37
C THR A 19 11.20 -3.72 4.55
N ALA A 20 12.20 -4.41 4.03
CA ALA A 20 12.40 -5.84 4.22
C ALA A 20 13.89 -6.19 4.05
N PRO A 21 14.33 -7.39 4.48
CA PRO A 21 15.69 -7.87 4.19
C PRO A 21 15.95 -8.14 2.69
N VAL A 22 14.93 -8.01 1.84
CA VAL A 22 15.01 -8.12 0.38
C VAL A 22 14.39 -6.89 -0.27
N ARG A 23 14.62 -6.71 -1.57
CA ARG A 23 13.92 -5.69 -2.36
C ARG A 23 12.46 -6.08 -2.52
N LEU A 24 11.58 -5.11 -2.31
CA LEU A 24 10.15 -5.22 -2.54
C LEU A 24 9.75 -4.15 -3.54
N ASP A 25 8.87 -4.52 -4.46
CA ASP A 25 8.10 -3.58 -5.26
C ASP A 25 6.89 -3.13 -4.46
N VAL A 26 6.69 -1.81 -4.37
CA VAL A 26 5.57 -1.20 -3.65
C VAL A 26 4.62 -0.55 -4.64
N SER A 27 3.33 -0.76 -4.43
CA SER A 27 2.28 -0.11 -5.21
C SER A 27 1.09 0.27 -4.33
N SER A 28 0.16 1.03 -4.90
CA SER A 28 -1.03 1.47 -4.21
C SER A 28 -2.26 1.44 -5.10
N LEU A 29 -3.41 1.09 -4.55
CA LEU A 29 -4.70 1.11 -5.25
C LEU A 29 -5.67 2.02 -4.52
N LEU A 30 -6.31 2.92 -5.26
CA LEU A 30 -7.36 3.80 -4.77
C LEU A 30 -8.71 3.15 -5.03
N LEU A 31 -9.47 2.94 -3.96
CA LEU A 31 -10.68 2.14 -3.96
C LEU A 31 -11.89 2.97 -3.54
N THR A 32 -12.97 2.75 -4.27
CA THR A 32 -14.29 3.27 -3.95
C THR A 32 -14.90 2.58 -2.73
N ALA A 33 -16.09 3.02 -2.31
CA ALA A 33 -16.88 2.37 -1.26
C ALA A 33 -17.16 0.89 -1.56
N ASP A 34 -17.25 0.52 -2.84
CA ASP A 34 -17.46 -0.86 -3.30
C ASP A 34 -16.17 -1.71 -3.23
N GLY A 35 -15.06 -1.12 -2.79
CA GLY A 35 -13.77 -1.80 -2.70
C GLY A 35 -13.11 -2.03 -4.05
N LYS A 36 -13.50 -1.28 -5.09
CA LYS A 36 -12.96 -1.40 -6.45
C LYS A 36 -12.31 -0.11 -6.93
N VAL A 37 -11.30 -0.22 -7.78
CA VAL A 37 -10.75 0.91 -8.54
C VAL A 37 -11.80 1.47 -9.51
N ARG A 38 -11.69 2.74 -9.89
CA ARG A 38 -12.57 3.33 -10.91
C ARG A 38 -12.06 3.09 -12.33
N SER A 39 -10.74 3.08 -12.48
CA SER A 39 -9.98 2.83 -13.70
C SER A 39 -8.54 2.46 -13.34
N ASP A 40 -7.73 2.14 -14.34
CA ASP A 40 -6.30 1.85 -14.14
C ASP A 40 -5.52 3.06 -13.61
N ASP A 41 -6.03 4.28 -13.75
CA ASP A 41 -5.46 5.52 -13.17
C ASP A 41 -5.42 5.48 -11.62
N ASP A 42 -6.24 4.63 -11.01
CA ASP A 42 -6.27 4.42 -9.56
C ASP A 42 -5.23 3.37 -9.09
N PHE A 43 -4.40 2.85 -10.00
CA PHE A 43 -3.29 1.95 -9.67
C PHE A 43 -1.94 2.66 -9.80
N ILE A 44 -1.26 2.87 -8.68
CA ILE A 44 -0.03 3.69 -8.58
C ILE A 44 1.16 2.80 -8.27
N PHE A 45 2.15 2.81 -9.14
CA PHE A 45 3.33 1.95 -9.11
C PHE A 45 4.46 2.57 -9.93
N TYR A 46 5.60 1.90 -10.06
CA TYR A 46 6.80 2.48 -10.68
C TYR A 46 6.62 3.00 -12.12
N ASN A 47 5.79 2.36 -12.96
CA ASN A 47 5.49 2.85 -14.33
C ASN A 47 4.36 3.88 -14.39
N GLN A 48 3.56 3.99 -13.34
CA GLN A 48 2.52 5.01 -13.19
C GLN A 48 2.68 5.68 -11.82
N PRO A 49 3.72 6.52 -11.65
CA PRO A 49 4.15 6.95 -10.33
C PRO A 49 3.26 8.02 -9.70
N THR A 50 2.30 8.57 -10.44
CA THR A 50 1.44 9.66 -9.98
C THR A 50 -0.01 9.31 -10.22
N GLY A 51 -0.82 9.52 -9.19
CA GLY A 51 -2.27 9.37 -9.19
C GLY A 51 -2.95 10.50 -8.44
N PRO A 52 -4.28 10.46 -8.35
CA PRO A 52 -5.03 11.53 -7.71
C PRO A 52 -4.87 11.48 -6.19
N GLY A 53 -4.01 12.35 -5.67
CA GLY A 53 -3.65 12.42 -4.24
C GLY A 53 -2.69 11.33 -3.77
N VAL A 54 -2.14 10.52 -4.67
CA VAL A 54 -1.21 9.44 -4.33
C VAL A 54 0.00 9.50 -5.26
N THR A 55 1.20 9.29 -4.72
CA THR A 55 2.44 9.31 -5.49
C THR A 55 3.37 8.22 -5.02
N TYR A 56 3.88 7.44 -5.96
CA TYR A 56 4.99 6.51 -5.75
C TYR A 56 6.33 7.25 -5.89
N ARG A 57 7.27 6.88 -5.03
CA ARG A 57 8.66 7.34 -5.09
C ARG A 57 9.58 6.14 -4.97
N SER A 58 10.49 6.00 -5.95
CA SER A 58 11.56 5.01 -5.83
C SER A 58 12.60 5.45 -4.80
N GLY A 59 13.08 4.51 -4.00
CA GLY A 59 14.23 4.68 -3.12
C GLY A 59 15.58 4.48 -3.84
N GLY A 60 15.61 4.28 -5.16
CA GLY A 60 16.84 4.22 -5.96
C GLY A 60 17.78 3.08 -5.57
N GLY A 61 17.28 2.06 -4.87
CA GLY A 61 18.06 0.93 -4.37
C GLY A 61 18.89 1.20 -3.12
N THR A 62 18.91 2.44 -2.60
CA THR A 62 19.58 2.80 -1.34
C THR A 62 18.59 3.05 -0.20
N ALA A 63 17.32 3.25 -0.55
CA ALA A 63 16.19 3.38 0.36
C ALA A 63 15.04 2.46 -0.10
N PRO A 64 14.07 2.15 0.77
CA PRO A 64 12.82 1.51 0.36
C PRO A 64 12.03 2.41 -0.60
N ASP A 65 11.28 1.79 -1.49
CA ASP A 65 10.26 2.50 -2.26
C ASP A 65 9.11 2.91 -1.34
N ALA A 66 8.42 4.00 -1.70
CA ALA A 66 7.45 4.63 -0.82
C ALA A 66 6.21 5.11 -1.57
N ILE A 67 5.07 5.09 -0.87
CA ILE A 67 3.82 5.69 -1.31
C ILE A 67 3.52 6.91 -0.45
N THR A 68 3.36 8.08 -1.06
CA THR A 68 2.89 9.28 -0.39
C THR A 68 1.41 9.48 -0.71
N ILE A 69 0.59 9.73 0.30
CA ILE A 69 -0.84 9.94 0.21
C ILE A 69 -1.14 11.33 0.76
N ASP A 70 -1.67 12.21 -0.08
CA ASP A 70 -2.27 13.48 0.32
C ASP A 70 -3.79 13.31 0.37
N THR A 71 -4.30 13.07 1.58
CA THR A 71 -5.72 12.80 1.83
C THR A 71 -6.64 13.98 1.50
N ALA A 72 -6.10 15.20 1.37
CA ALA A 72 -6.87 16.37 0.94
C ALA A 72 -6.99 16.46 -0.59
N ALA A 73 -6.09 15.81 -1.33
CA ALA A 73 -6.09 15.75 -2.79
C ALA A 73 -6.74 14.47 -3.35
N VAL A 74 -7.08 13.51 -2.48
CA VAL A 74 -7.83 12.31 -2.87
C VAL A 74 -9.25 12.71 -3.32
N PRO A 75 -9.70 12.28 -4.52
CA PRO A 75 -11.02 12.65 -5.03
C PRO A 75 -12.17 12.12 -4.17
N ALA A 76 -13.27 12.86 -4.16
CA ALA A 76 -14.53 12.35 -3.63
C ALA A 76 -14.91 11.03 -4.30
N GLY A 77 -15.40 10.08 -3.51
CA GLY A 77 -15.75 8.73 -3.96
C GLY A 77 -14.64 7.69 -3.77
N ILE A 78 -13.39 8.09 -3.50
CA ILE A 78 -12.37 7.19 -2.97
C ILE A 78 -12.48 7.16 -1.45
N GLU A 79 -12.64 5.97 -0.89
CA GLU A 79 -12.77 5.77 0.56
C GLU A 79 -11.63 4.96 1.15
N LYS A 80 -10.77 4.38 0.32
CA LYS A 80 -9.67 3.53 0.77
C LYS A 80 -8.50 3.59 -0.21
N ILE A 81 -7.30 3.71 0.33
CA ILE A 81 -6.04 3.58 -0.40
C ILE A 81 -5.29 2.41 0.25
N VAL A 82 -5.11 1.32 -0.49
CA VAL A 82 -4.32 0.18 -0.02
C VAL A 82 -2.88 0.35 -0.47
N VAL A 83 -1.93 -0.04 0.37
CA VAL A 83 -0.51 -0.15 0.01
C VAL A 83 -0.16 -1.62 -0.05
N THR A 84 0.44 -2.01 -1.16
CA THR A 84 0.80 -3.39 -1.45
C THR A 84 2.30 -3.53 -1.61
N ALA A 85 2.81 -4.73 -1.37
CA ALA A 85 4.19 -5.08 -1.61
C ALA A 85 4.31 -6.49 -2.21
N SER A 86 5.29 -6.68 -3.10
CA SER A 86 5.69 -7.99 -3.62
C SER A 86 7.22 -8.09 -3.66
N PRO A 87 7.82 -9.27 -3.43
CA PRO A 87 9.25 -9.45 -3.69
C PRO A 87 9.58 -9.20 -5.17
N ASP A 88 10.66 -8.46 -5.42
CA ASP A 88 11.12 -8.11 -6.78
C ASP A 88 11.60 -9.35 -7.58
N ALA A 89 12.15 -10.35 -6.88
CA ALA A 89 12.54 -11.60 -7.53
C ALA A 89 11.31 -12.43 -7.92
N ALA A 90 11.16 -12.70 -9.22
CA ALA A 90 10.05 -13.48 -9.76
C ALA A 90 9.85 -14.81 -9.04
N GLY A 91 8.62 -15.05 -8.56
CA GLY A 91 8.24 -16.29 -7.86
C GLY A 91 8.73 -16.39 -6.41
N GLN A 92 9.46 -15.40 -5.90
CA GLN A 92 9.85 -15.36 -4.50
C GLN A 92 8.61 -15.14 -3.61
N THR A 93 8.51 -15.94 -2.56
CA THR A 93 7.43 -15.86 -1.57
C THR A 93 7.86 -15.04 -0.35
N PHE A 94 6.91 -14.62 0.47
CA PHE A 94 7.17 -13.96 1.75
C PHE A 94 7.63 -14.92 2.87
N GLN A 95 7.86 -16.20 2.57
CA GLN A 95 8.29 -17.18 3.56
C GLN A 95 9.65 -16.79 4.14
N GLY A 96 9.68 -16.47 5.44
CA GLY A 96 10.89 -16.02 6.13
C GLY A 96 11.28 -14.56 5.83
N ILE A 97 10.41 -13.79 5.16
CA ILE A 97 10.58 -12.36 4.93
C ILE A 97 9.66 -11.61 5.89
N GLU A 98 10.22 -10.61 6.59
CA GLU A 98 9.48 -9.77 7.53
C GLU A 98 9.37 -8.33 6.97
N PRO A 99 8.36 -8.04 6.12
CA PRO A 99 8.14 -6.70 5.61
C PRO A 99 7.58 -5.81 6.72
N THR A 100 8.09 -4.59 6.84
CA THR A 100 7.64 -3.60 7.83
C THR A 100 7.18 -2.33 7.13
N ALA A 101 5.90 -2.01 7.24
CA ALA A 101 5.36 -0.73 6.84
C ALA A 101 5.59 0.30 7.95
N THR A 102 6.16 1.45 7.61
CA THR A 102 6.25 2.62 8.49
C THR A 102 5.47 3.77 7.87
N ILE A 103 4.45 4.24 8.58
CA ILE A 103 3.64 5.39 8.22
C ILE A 103 4.23 6.62 8.90
N ARG A 104 4.58 7.63 8.11
CA ARG A 104 5.16 8.89 8.57
C ARG A 104 4.28 10.06 8.16
N ASN A 105 4.33 11.14 8.92
CA ASN A 105 3.89 12.43 8.42
C ASN A 105 4.85 12.87 7.30
N ALA A 106 4.32 13.21 6.13
CA ALA A 106 5.13 13.56 4.97
C ALA A 106 5.82 14.93 5.10
N ASP A 107 5.31 15.81 5.95
CA ASP A 107 5.82 17.18 6.08
C ASP A 107 6.99 17.29 7.06
N ASP A 108 7.00 16.47 8.13
CA ASP A 108 8.04 16.52 9.18
C ASP A 108 8.78 15.18 9.41
N ASN A 109 8.42 14.12 8.67
CA ASN A 109 8.97 12.76 8.76
C ASN A 109 8.77 12.02 10.10
N SER A 110 7.95 12.57 11.01
CA SER A 110 7.62 11.90 12.28
C SER A 110 6.89 10.57 12.04
N VAL A 111 7.25 9.54 12.82
CA VAL A 111 6.60 8.23 12.72
C VAL A 111 5.23 8.28 13.39
N LEU A 112 4.19 7.96 12.62
CA LEU A 112 2.81 7.84 13.11
C LEU A 112 2.48 6.41 13.51
N ALA A 113 2.99 5.44 12.74
CA ALA A 113 2.77 4.03 13.01
C ALA A 113 3.81 3.14 12.32
N THR A 114 3.99 1.95 12.88
CA THR A 114 4.77 0.87 12.27
C THR A 114 4.00 -0.45 12.37
N PHE A 115 4.06 -1.27 11.34
CA PHE A 115 3.41 -2.58 11.29
C PHE A 115 4.28 -3.60 10.54
N THR A 116 4.53 -4.73 11.19
CA THR A 116 5.16 -5.91 10.60
C THR A 116 4.14 -7.04 10.68
N PRO A 117 3.61 -7.55 9.55
CA PRO A 117 2.66 -8.66 9.54
C PRO A 117 3.31 -9.93 10.12
N PRO A 118 2.64 -10.63 11.05
CA PRO A 118 3.12 -11.92 11.52
C PRO A 118 2.83 -13.01 10.48
N GLN A 119 3.70 -14.02 10.41
CA GLN A 119 3.40 -15.33 9.79
C GLN A 119 3.03 -15.29 8.29
N LEU A 120 3.83 -14.61 7.48
CA LEU A 120 3.75 -14.76 6.02
C LEU A 120 4.38 -16.09 5.58
N GLY A 121 3.89 -16.65 4.48
CA GLY A 121 4.27 -17.96 3.97
C GLY A 121 4.40 -17.97 2.46
N THR A 122 3.56 -18.74 1.77
CA THR A 122 3.67 -18.99 0.32
C THR A 122 3.19 -17.84 -0.55
N GLU A 123 2.78 -16.72 0.05
CA GLU A 123 2.26 -15.58 -0.66
C GLU A 123 3.35 -14.82 -1.41
N THR A 124 3.03 -14.33 -2.60
CA THR A 124 3.95 -13.61 -3.49
C THR A 124 3.60 -12.13 -3.61
N ALA A 125 2.46 -11.71 -3.05
CA ALA A 125 2.09 -10.31 -2.83
C ALA A 125 1.39 -10.14 -1.48
N LEU A 126 1.33 -8.90 -1.00
CA LEU A 126 0.84 -8.55 0.33
C LEU A 126 0.10 -7.21 0.27
N VAL A 127 -1.08 -7.12 0.86
CA VAL A 127 -1.67 -5.84 1.29
C VAL A 127 -1.23 -5.58 2.72
N ILE A 128 -0.31 -4.63 2.92
CA ILE A 128 0.35 -4.45 4.23
C ILE A 128 -0.44 -3.49 5.13
N VAL A 129 -0.86 -2.35 4.59
CA VAL A 129 -1.65 -1.33 5.30
C VAL A 129 -2.70 -0.73 4.36
N GLU A 130 -3.75 -0.17 4.95
CA GLU A 130 -4.72 0.66 4.23
C GLU A 130 -4.89 2.01 4.95
N VAL A 131 -5.03 3.09 4.16
CA VAL A 131 -5.50 4.40 4.61
C VAL A 131 -6.94 4.54 4.15
N TYR A 132 -7.88 4.73 5.06
CA TYR A 132 -9.31 4.70 4.75
C TYR A 132 -10.07 5.83 5.43
N LEU A 133 -11.12 6.30 4.75
CA LEU A 133 -12.02 7.32 5.23
C LEU A 133 -13.15 6.68 6.03
N ARG A 134 -13.40 7.17 7.23
CA ARG A 134 -14.56 6.74 8.03
C ARG A 134 -15.11 7.91 8.82
N ASN A 135 -16.41 8.17 8.65
CA ASN A 135 -17.11 9.28 9.30
C ASN A 135 -16.40 10.63 9.09
N GLY A 136 -15.90 10.88 7.87
CA GLY A 136 -15.20 12.11 7.51
C GLY A 136 -13.77 12.23 8.03
N ALA A 137 -13.22 11.20 8.69
CA ALA A 137 -11.84 11.19 9.18
C ALA A 137 -11.03 10.08 8.51
N TRP A 138 -9.84 10.42 8.03
CA TRP A 138 -8.88 9.46 7.49
C TRP A 138 -8.15 8.72 8.62
N LYS A 139 -7.98 7.41 8.44
CA LYS A 139 -7.38 6.50 9.41
C LYS A 139 -6.44 5.55 8.70
N ALA A 140 -5.39 5.09 9.38
CA ALA A 140 -4.57 3.99 8.91
C ALA A 140 -4.99 2.69 9.62
N ARG A 141 -4.95 1.56 8.91
CA ARG A 141 -5.17 0.23 9.48
C ARG A 141 -4.05 -0.73 9.05
N ALA A 142 -3.60 -1.53 10.01
CA ALA A 142 -2.72 -2.66 9.75
C ALA A 142 -3.53 -3.81 9.15
N VAL A 143 -3.16 -4.25 7.95
CA VAL A 143 -3.87 -5.31 7.21
C VAL A 143 -3.09 -6.61 7.32
N GLY A 144 -1.99 -6.75 6.58
CA GLY A 144 -1.13 -7.94 6.64
C GLY A 144 -1.72 -9.15 5.91
N GLN A 145 -2.47 -8.92 4.83
CA GLN A 145 -3.10 -9.98 4.06
C GLN A 145 -2.22 -10.37 2.88
N GLY A 146 -1.69 -11.59 2.91
CA GLY A 146 -0.94 -12.14 1.79
C GLY A 146 -1.84 -12.70 0.67
N TYR A 147 -1.29 -12.74 -0.53
CA TYR A 147 -1.91 -13.26 -1.75
C TYR A 147 -0.99 -14.29 -2.41
N ALA A 148 -1.43 -15.55 -2.46
CA ALA A 148 -0.71 -16.64 -3.14
C ALA A 148 -0.64 -16.44 -4.67
N ASN A 149 -1.70 -15.87 -5.25
CA ASN A 149 -1.77 -15.55 -6.68
C ASN A 149 -1.10 -14.22 -7.03
N GLY A 150 -0.27 -13.69 -6.12
CA GLY A 150 0.52 -12.49 -6.32
C GLY A 150 -0.30 -11.23 -6.56
N LEU A 151 0.34 -10.25 -7.18
CA LEU A 151 -0.25 -8.94 -7.47
C LEU A 151 -1.46 -9.05 -8.42
N ALA A 152 -1.49 -10.07 -9.29
CA ALA A 152 -2.65 -10.36 -10.14
C ALA A 152 -3.90 -10.72 -9.32
N GLY A 153 -3.75 -11.46 -8.22
CA GLY A 153 -4.84 -11.72 -7.28
C GLY A 153 -5.37 -10.45 -6.64
N ILE A 154 -4.46 -9.57 -6.21
CA ILE A 154 -4.81 -8.24 -5.65
C ILE A 154 -5.55 -7.39 -6.69
N ALA A 155 -5.01 -7.30 -7.91
CA ALA A 155 -5.59 -6.57 -9.02
C ALA A 155 -7.02 -7.04 -9.32
N THR A 156 -7.23 -8.35 -9.38
CA THR A 156 -8.56 -8.97 -9.60
C THR A 156 -9.53 -8.63 -8.47
N ASP A 157 -9.11 -8.80 -7.22
CA ASP A 157 -9.93 -8.52 -6.03
C ASP A 157 -10.32 -7.04 -5.95
N PHE A 158 -9.50 -6.15 -6.50
CA PHE A 158 -9.77 -4.71 -6.54
C PHE A 158 -10.28 -4.20 -7.90
N GLY A 159 -10.52 -5.08 -8.87
CA GLY A 159 -11.18 -4.74 -10.14
C GLY A 159 -10.29 -4.02 -11.15
N VAL A 160 -8.96 -4.13 -11.03
CA VAL A 160 -8.03 -3.71 -12.08
C VAL A 160 -8.13 -4.68 -13.24
N SER A 161 -8.32 -4.16 -14.45
CA SER A 161 -8.33 -4.98 -15.65
C SER A 161 -6.87 -5.27 -16.02
N VAL A 162 -6.39 -6.47 -15.70
CA VAL A 162 -5.08 -6.91 -16.20
C VAL A 162 -5.30 -7.37 -17.64
N GLU A 163 -5.00 -6.52 -18.62
CA GLU A 163 -4.86 -7.00 -20.00
C GLU A 163 -3.66 -7.96 -20.02
N GLU A 164 -3.93 -9.26 -20.19
CA GLU A 164 -2.88 -10.23 -20.51
C GLU A 164 -2.31 -9.89 -21.90
N PRO A 165 -0.98 -9.85 -22.08
CA PRO A 165 -0.36 -9.61 -23.37
C PRO A 165 -0.58 -10.73 -24.38
#